data_AF-A0A423S9W3-F1
#
_entry.id   AF-A0A423S9W3-F1
#
_cell.length_a   1.000
_cell.length_b   1.000
_cell.length_c   1.000
_cell.angle_alpha   90.00
_cell.angle_beta   90.00
_cell.angle_gamma   90.00
#
_symmetry.space_group_name_H-M   'P 1'
#
loop_
_entity.id
_entity.type
_entity.pdbx_description
1 polymer ?
#
loop_
_entity_poly.entity_id
_entity_poly.type
_entity_poly.pdbx_seq_one_letter_code
_entity_poly.pdbx_strand_id
1 'polypeptide(L)'
;MPADPRGGGGFPIHVEPFMTAVGADVDCLEGKYYWTDVGSSSIRSSKYDGSERKPVVSGVDIGSPEDVAVDWISGNVYWTDSVNDIVAVASIETGKRKTIIESGLVNPRGIAIHPGRGLLFWSDWNRFGPKIEVSGLDGSNRRVLVERDISLPNSLVVDYDTQTLCWADAGTHKIECIGVEGSGRRTVMEGALYPFGLTTLGQDFFYTDWNEIHVVNRYSGIESPSRPPPPGGSGRLYGIAAVPHACPPVSNVCGDSRGGCPTTHLCLPNGRGGRTCACPTHPPTGDDDQCVDYNY
;
A
#
# COMPACT_ATOMS: atom_id res chain seq x y z
N MET A 1 -20.18 -7.37 -1.46
CA MET A 1 -21.28 -7.85 -0.59
C MET A 1 -20.94 -7.43 0.84
N PRO A 2 -21.92 -7.01 1.68
CA PRO A 2 -21.71 -7.10 3.12
C PRO A 2 -21.44 -8.58 3.44
N ALA A 3 -20.54 -8.85 4.39
CA ALA A 3 -20.18 -10.20 4.78
C ALA A 3 -21.43 -11.09 4.91
N ASP A 4 -21.41 -12.27 4.27
CA ASP A 4 -22.47 -13.26 4.43
C ASP A 4 -22.62 -13.55 5.94
N PRO A 5 -23.80 -13.33 6.54
CA PRO A 5 -24.04 -13.60 7.95
C PRO A 5 -23.84 -15.07 8.37
N ARG A 6 -23.55 -15.98 7.41
CA ARG A 6 -23.39 -17.42 7.61
C ARG A 6 -21.95 -17.94 7.54
N GLY A 7 -20.94 -17.09 7.66
CA GLY A 7 -19.54 -17.56 7.76
C GLY A 7 -19.02 -18.25 6.49
N GLY A 8 -19.58 -17.92 5.32
CA GLY A 8 -19.04 -18.35 4.04
C GLY A 8 -17.72 -17.63 3.75
N GLY A 9 -16.62 -18.37 3.72
CA GLY A 9 -15.30 -17.84 3.36
C GLY A 9 -15.30 -17.18 1.98
N GLY A 10 -14.40 -16.21 1.77
CA GLY A 10 -14.21 -15.58 0.46
C GLY A 10 -13.85 -16.60 -0.63
N PHE A 11 -14.19 -16.29 -1.88
CA PHE A 11 -13.84 -17.14 -3.01
C PHE A 11 -12.34 -17.01 -3.32
N PRO A 12 -11.61 -18.12 -3.49
CA PRO A 12 -10.20 -18.06 -3.84
C PRO A 12 -10.03 -17.40 -5.22
N ILE A 13 -9.14 -16.41 -5.29
CA ILE A 13 -8.72 -15.83 -6.56
C ILE A 13 -7.55 -16.67 -7.06
N HIS A 14 -7.80 -17.43 -8.12
CA HIS A 14 -6.74 -18.22 -8.75
C HIS A 14 -5.74 -17.31 -9.45
N VAL A 15 -4.51 -17.29 -8.94
CA VAL A 15 -3.33 -16.74 -9.61
C VAL A 15 -2.76 -17.78 -10.57
N GLU A 16 -2.27 -17.34 -11.73
CA GLU A 16 -1.72 -18.23 -12.75
C GLU A 16 -0.35 -18.79 -12.31
N PRO A 17 0.10 -19.95 -12.82
CA PRO A 17 1.29 -20.64 -12.31
C PRO A 17 2.61 -19.85 -12.35
N PHE A 18 2.73 -18.84 -13.21
CA PHE A 18 3.92 -17.97 -13.31
C PHE A 18 3.80 -16.68 -12.49
N MET A 19 2.69 -16.49 -11.80
CA MET A 19 2.42 -15.32 -10.98
C MET A 19 2.87 -15.58 -9.53
N THR A 20 3.36 -14.54 -8.87
CA THR A 20 3.67 -14.55 -7.44
C THR A 20 3.11 -13.28 -6.83
N ALA A 21 1.92 -13.39 -6.22
CA ALA A 21 1.28 -12.28 -5.52
C ALA A 21 2.02 -11.98 -4.22
N VAL A 22 2.46 -10.73 -4.02
CA VAL A 22 3.29 -10.34 -2.86
C VAL A 22 2.60 -9.29 -2.01
N GLY A 23 2.33 -8.10 -2.54
CA GLY A 23 1.59 -7.04 -1.86
C GLY A 23 0.10 -7.06 -2.20
N ALA A 24 -0.74 -6.55 -1.31
CA ALA A 24 -2.18 -6.48 -1.55
C ALA A 24 -2.82 -5.31 -0.81
N ASP A 25 -3.82 -4.70 -1.43
CA ASP A 25 -4.67 -3.66 -0.84
C ASP A 25 -6.07 -3.66 -1.48
N VAL A 26 -6.97 -2.83 -0.99
CA VAL A 26 -8.38 -2.81 -1.38
C VAL A 26 -8.87 -1.41 -1.75
N ASP A 27 -9.69 -1.35 -2.81
CA ASP A 27 -10.61 -0.25 -3.01
C ASP A 27 -11.95 -0.63 -2.36
N CYS A 28 -12.21 -0.06 -1.19
CA CYS A 28 -13.43 -0.33 -0.42
C CYS A 28 -14.67 0.40 -0.96
N LEU A 29 -14.52 1.41 -1.83
CA LEU A 29 -15.66 2.10 -2.47
C LEU A 29 -16.15 1.31 -3.68
N GLU A 30 -15.21 0.86 -4.52
CA GLU A 30 -15.50 0.13 -5.76
C GLU A 30 -15.59 -1.39 -5.57
N GLY A 31 -15.23 -1.88 -4.38
CA GLY A 31 -15.30 -3.30 -4.04
C GLY A 31 -14.30 -4.16 -4.81
N LYS A 32 -13.04 -3.71 -4.87
CA LYS A 32 -11.97 -4.34 -5.65
C LYS A 32 -10.73 -4.67 -4.81
N TYR A 33 -10.12 -5.79 -5.12
CA TYR A 33 -8.77 -6.13 -4.66
C TYR A 33 -7.74 -5.62 -5.64
N TYR A 34 -6.59 -5.22 -5.12
CA TYR A 34 -5.38 -4.90 -5.86
C TYR A 34 -4.23 -5.71 -5.29
N TRP A 35 -3.36 -6.23 -6.15
CA TRP A 35 -2.17 -6.94 -5.71
C TRP A 35 -0.99 -6.72 -6.65
N THR A 36 0.21 -6.73 -6.09
CA THR A 36 1.43 -6.79 -6.88
C THR A 36 1.73 -8.24 -7.24
N ASP A 37 2.24 -8.43 -8.46
CA ASP A 37 2.70 -9.71 -8.96
C ASP A 37 4.15 -9.55 -9.44
N VAL A 38 5.08 -10.06 -8.62
CA VAL A 38 6.53 -10.00 -8.93
C VAL A 38 6.92 -10.98 -10.04
N GLY A 39 6.15 -12.06 -10.24
CA GLY A 39 6.43 -13.06 -11.26
C GLY A 39 6.13 -12.56 -12.68
N SER A 40 5.12 -11.71 -12.82
CA SER A 40 4.75 -11.09 -14.11
C SER A 40 5.05 -9.59 -14.22
N SER A 41 5.73 -9.01 -13.22
CA SER A 41 6.03 -7.58 -13.14
C SER A 41 4.80 -6.71 -13.40
N SER A 42 3.73 -6.94 -12.64
CA SER A 42 2.46 -6.23 -12.82
C SER A 42 1.74 -5.90 -11.52
N ILE A 43 0.86 -4.91 -11.58
CA ILE A 43 -0.16 -4.64 -10.56
C ILE A 43 -1.49 -5.01 -11.17
N ARG A 44 -2.28 -5.79 -10.45
CA ARG A 44 -3.52 -6.38 -10.96
C ARG A 44 -4.68 -6.05 -10.06
N SER A 45 -5.88 -6.20 -10.61
CA SER A 45 -7.12 -5.97 -9.89
C SER A 45 -8.17 -7.02 -10.21
N SER A 46 -9.13 -7.17 -9.29
CA SER A 46 -10.38 -7.90 -9.51
C SER A 46 -11.47 -7.33 -8.60
N LYS A 47 -12.74 -7.62 -8.90
CA LYS A 47 -13.81 -7.43 -7.92
C LYS A 47 -13.64 -8.38 -6.73
N TYR A 48 -14.32 -8.08 -5.63
CA TYR A 48 -14.30 -8.93 -4.43
C TYR A 48 -14.85 -10.35 -4.64
N ASP A 49 -15.70 -10.54 -5.65
CA ASP A 49 -16.18 -11.86 -6.07
C ASP A 49 -15.21 -12.60 -6.99
N GLY A 50 -14.03 -12.02 -7.26
CA GLY A 50 -13.01 -12.56 -8.16
C GLY A 50 -13.31 -12.39 -9.65
N SER A 51 -14.36 -11.66 -10.03
CA SER A 51 -14.64 -11.29 -11.42
C SER A 51 -13.81 -10.07 -11.88
N GLU A 52 -13.88 -9.74 -13.17
CA GLU A 52 -13.21 -8.55 -13.77
C GLU A 52 -11.70 -8.48 -13.50
N ARG A 53 -11.03 -9.64 -13.54
CA ARG A 53 -9.57 -9.70 -13.38
C ARG A 53 -8.88 -9.00 -14.54
N LYS A 54 -8.03 -8.01 -14.24
CA LYS A 54 -7.24 -7.30 -15.26
C LYS A 54 -5.95 -6.71 -14.69
N PRO A 55 -4.88 -6.57 -15.49
CA PRO A 55 -3.75 -5.73 -15.12
C PRO A 55 -4.20 -4.26 -15.06
N VAL A 56 -3.71 -3.54 -14.06
CA VAL A 56 -3.84 -2.08 -13.90
C VAL A 56 -2.57 -1.41 -14.42
N VAL A 57 -1.43 -1.97 -14.02
CA VAL A 57 -0.09 -1.53 -14.44
C VAL A 57 0.68 -2.77 -14.88
N SER A 58 1.27 -2.73 -16.08
CA SER A 58 2.11 -3.78 -16.62
C SER A 58 3.05 -3.18 -17.66
N GLY A 59 4.22 -3.78 -17.86
CA GLY A 59 5.17 -3.33 -18.88
C GLY A 59 6.61 -3.59 -18.47
N VAL A 60 7.53 -3.26 -19.37
CA VAL A 60 8.98 -3.41 -19.17
C VAL A 60 9.56 -2.43 -18.15
N ASP A 61 8.78 -1.43 -17.74
CA ASP A 61 9.14 -0.39 -16.79
C ASP A 61 8.79 -0.75 -15.33
N ILE A 62 8.24 -1.95 -15.10
CA ILE A 62 8.05 -2.53 -13.76
C ILE A 62 9.09 -3.63 -13.58
N GLY A 63 9.89 -3.53 -12.53
CA GLY A 63 10.91 -4.49 -12.15
C GLY A 63 10.33 -5.54 -11.21
N SER A 64 10.35 -5.24 -9.91
CA SER A 64 9.79 -6.10 -8.84
C SER A 64 8.87 -5.27 -7.94
N PRO A 65 7.56 -5.23 -8.21
CA PRO A 65 6.61 -4.47 -7.40
C PRO A 65 6.39 -5.20 -6.07
N GLU A 66 6.92 -4.66 -4.97
CA GLU A 66 6.94 -5.35 -3.67
C GLU A 66 5.62 -5.20 -2.90
N ASP A 67 5.05 -3.99 -2.90
CA ASP A 67 3.80 -3.70 -2.19
C ASP A 67 2.95 -2.65 -2.93
N VAL A 68 1.66 -2.58 -2.62
CA VAL A 68 0.70 -1.66 -3.26
C VAL A 68 -0.18 -0.96 -2.23
N ALA A 69 -0.46 0.33 -2.44
CA ALA A 69 -1.45 1.08 -1.67
C ALA A 69 -2.45 1.77 -2.60
N VAL A 70 -3.74 1.75 -2.24
CA VAL A 70 -4.84 2.24 -3.06
C VAL A 70 -5.39 3.54 -2.49
N ASP A 71 -5.33 4.62 -3.28
CA ASP A 71 -6.08 5.85 -3.01
C ASP A 71 -7.47 5.73 -3.62
N TRP A 72 -8.39 5.19 -2.83
CA TRP A 72 -9.80 5.01 -3.21
C TRP A 72 -10.54 6.34 -3.40
N ILE A 73 -9.97 7.48 -3.02
CA ILE A 73 -10.59 8.80 -3.20
C ILE A 73 -10.18 9.39 -4.55
N SER A 74 -8.89 9.37 -4.86
CA SER A 74 -8.35 9.97 -6.09
C SER A 74 -8.34 9.00 -7.28
N GLY A 75 -8.58 7.69 -7.04
CA GLY A 75 -8.58 6.65 -8.07
C GLY A 75 -7.18 6.28 -8.55
N ASN A 76 -6.21 6.20 -7.63
CA ASN A 76 -4.81 5.91 -7.94
C ASN A 76 -4.28 4.69 -7.16
N VAL A 77 -3.32 3.99 -7.73
CA VAL A 77 -2.48 2.98 -7.04
C VAL A 77 -1.07 3.50 -6.89
N TYR A 78 -0.46 3.27 -5.74
CA TYR A 78 0.95 3.56 -5.44
C TYR A 78 1.68 2.24 -5.21
N TRP A 79 2.93 2.13 -5.62
CA TRP A 79 3.73 0.94 -5.37
C TRP A 79 5.21 1.27 -5.18
N THR A 80 5.88 0.35 -4.50
CA THR A 80 7.33 0.27 -4.37
C THR A 80 7.88 -0.72 -5.39
N ASP A 81 9.01 -0.41 -6.00
CA ASP A 81 9.72 -1.32 -6.91
C ASP A 81 11.17 -1.51 -6.45
N SER A 82 11.50 -2.71 -6.02
CA SER A 82 12.81 -3.03 -5.43
C SER A 82 13.92 -3.27 -6.44
N VAL A 83 13.57 -3.49 -7.71
CA VAL A 83 14.57 -3.66 -8.78
C VAL A 83 14.92 -2.32 -9.41
N ASN A 84 13.92 -1.44 -9.53
CA ASN A 84 14.11 -0.11 -10.10
C ASN A 84 14.47 0.96 -9.04
N ASP A 85 14.40 0.63 -7.75
CA ASP A 85 14.64 1.55 -6.64
C ASP A 85 13.75 2.80 -6.70
N ILE A 86 12.44 2.60 -6.92
CA ILE A 86 11.46 3.68 -7.07
C ILE A 86 10.22 3.51 -6.18
N VAL A 87 9.53 4.64 -5.98
CA VAL A 87 8.10 4.66 -5.63
C VAL A 87 7.36 5.38 -6.76
N ALA A 88 6.27 4.77 -7.22
CA ALA A 88 5.52 5.27 -8.36
C ALA A 88 4.01 5.23 -8.11
N VAL A 89 3.26 5.95 -8.94
CA VAL A 89 1.81 6.10 -8.88
C VAL A 89 1.20 5.92 -10.26
N ALA A 90 0.02 5.31 -10.34
CA ALA A 90 -0.75 5.18 -11.56
C ALA A 90 -2.25 5.42 -11.33
N SER A 91 -2.91 6.01 -12.31
CA SER A 91 -4.37 6.07 -12.36
C SER A 91 -4.93 4.66 -12.58
N ILE A 92 -5.87 4.25 -11.72
CA ILE A 92 -6.57 2.97 -11.82
C ILE A 92 -7.38 2.87 -13.12
N GLU A 93 -7.97 3.99 -13.54
CA GLU A 93 -8.83 4.06 -14.72
C GLU A 93 -8.02 4.03 -16.01
N THR A 94 -6.98 4.86 -16.09
CA THR A 94 -6.29 5.14 -17.36
C THR A 94 -4.94 4.42 -17.51
N GLY A 95 -4.38 3.87 -16.43
CA GLY A 95 -3.03 3.28 -16.43
C GLY A 95 -1.89 4.29 -16.61
N LYS A 96 -2.21 5.59 -16.77
CA LYS A 96 -1.24 6.68 -16.79
C LYS A 96 -0.47 6.68 -15.47
N ARG A 97 0.87 6.72 -15.54
CA ARG A 97 1.72 6.56 -14.37
C ARG A 97 2.87 7.56 -14.31
N LYS A 98 3.34 7.85 -13.10
CA LYS A 98 4.47 8.74 -12.81
C LYS A 98 5.35 8.12 -11.72
N THR A 99 6.66 8.15 -11.91
CA THR A 99 7.62 7.91 -10.83
C THR A 99 7.71 9.15 -9.94
N ILE A 100 7.44 9.00 -8.65
CA ILE A 100 7.38 10.13 -7.69
C ILE A 100 8.59 10.16 -6.74
N ILE A 101 9.26 9.02 -6.55
CA ILE A 101 10.53 8.93 -5.83
C ILE A 101 11.49 8.09 -6.66
N GLU A 102 12.63 8.67 -7.04
CA GLU A 102 13.61 8.06 -7.97
C GLU A 102 15.06 8.03 -7.44
N SER A 103 15.27 8.42 -6.19
CA SER A 103 16.61 8.50 -5.60
C SER A 103 16.61 8.20 -4.11
N GLY A 104 17.77 7.78 -3.57
CA GLY A 104 17.95 7.51 -2.14
C GLY A 104 17.19 6.27 -1.63
N LEU A 105 16.70 5.44 -2.55
CA LEU A 105 16.12 4.11 -2.29
C LEU A 105 17.16 3.05 -2.65
N VAL A 106 17.15 1.92 -1.94
CA VAL A 106 18.00 0.76 -2.27
C VAL A 106 17.21 -0.54 -2.20
N ASN A 107 16.30 -0.67 -1.22
CA ASN A 107 15.39 -1.80 -1.18
C ASN A 107 14.02 -1.35 -0.64
N PRO A 108 13.24 -0.54 -1.39
CA PRO A 108 11.89 -0.19 -1.01
C PRO A 108 11.01 -1.45 -0.91
N ARG A 109 10.12 -1.51 0.09
CA ARG A 109 9.23 -2.66 0.31
C ARG A 109 7.81 -2.24 0.69
N GLY A 110 7.49 -2.10 1.97
CA GLY A 110 6.14 -1.77 2.42
C GLY A 110 5.73 -0.36 1.98
N ILE A 111 4.45 -0.18 1.67
CA ILE A 111 3.87 1.10 1.29
C ILE A 111 2.51 1.30 1.95
N ALA A 112 2.23 2.51 2.41
CA ALA A 112 0.91 2.86 2.95
C ALA A 112 0.61 4.32 2.63
N ILE A 113 -0.68 4.66 2.58
CA ILE A 113 -1.12 6.04 2.35
C ILE A 113 -2.12 6.49 3.40
N HIS A 114 -2.21 7.79 3.61
CA HIS A 114 -3.35 8.43 4.28
C HIS A 114 -3.96 9.47 3.33
N PRO A 115 -4.97 9.11 2.51
CA PRO A 115 -5.43 9.98 1.44
C PRO A 115 -6.04 11.29 1.96
N GLY A 116 -6.71 11.27 3.12
CA GLY A 116 -7.23 12.50 3.74
C GLY A 116 -6.20 13.49 4.27
N ARG A 117 -4.97 13.02 4.58
CA ARG A 117 -3.84 13.89 4.95
C ARG A 117 -2.94 14.18 3.74
N GLY A 118 -3.17 13.48 2.63
CA GLY A 118 -2.30 13.52 1.47
C GLY A 118 -0.90 12.99 1.74
N LEU A 119 -0.75 12.01 2.64
CA LEU A 119 0.55 11.45 3.03
C LEU A 119 0.79 10.09 2.39
N LEU A 120 2.03 9.88 1.95
CA LEU A 120 2.58 8.63 1.44
C LEU A 120 3.69 8.17 2.36
N PHE A 121 3.68 6.89 2.74
CA PHE A 121 4.70 6.26 3.58
C PHE A 121 5.28 5.06 2.85
N TRP A 122 6.59 4.87 2.94
CA TRP A 122 7.25 3.66 2.45
C TRP A 122 8.42 3.27 3.36
N SER A 123 8.70 1.97 3.38
CA SER A 123 9.86 1.41 4.07
C SER A 123 10.96 1.06 3.06
N ASP A 124 12.21 1.29 3.44
CA ASP A 124 13.40 0.86 2.72
C ASP A 124 14.29 0.07 3.68
N TRP A 125 14.52 -1.21 3.37
CA TRP A 125 15.27 -2.12 4.25
C TRP A 125 16.77 -2.17 3.93
N ASN A 126 17.33 -1.18 3.22
CA ASN A 126 18.76 -1.04 3.01
C ASN A 126 19.57 -1.43 4.26
N ARG A 127 20.38 -2.51 4.16
CA ARG A 127 21.12 -3.06 5.31
C ARG A 127 22.04 -2.05 6.01
N PHE A 128 22.46 -1.00 5.31
CA PHE A 128 23.35 0.03 5.84
C PHE A 128 22.62 1.28 6.37
N GLY A 129 21.31 1.38 6.15
CA GLY A 129 20.50 2.52 6.54
C GLY A 129 19.01 2.25 6.36
N PRO A 130 18.45 1.28 7.12
CA PRO A 130 17.03 0.96 7.04
C PRO A 130 16.22 2.13 7.56
N LYS A 131 15.11 2.44 6.89
CA LYS A 131 14.32 3.64 7.19
C LYS A 131 12.86 3.48 6.78
N ILE A 132 12.01 4.28 7.41
CA ILE A 132 10.67 4.59 6.92
C ILE A 132 10.66 6.08 6.60
N GLU A 133 10.14 6.43 5.44
CA GLU A 133 10.03 7.80 4.98
C GLU A 133 8.57 8.19 4.75
N VAL A 134 8.35 9.50 4.68
CA VAL A 134 7.04 10.10 4.40
C VAL A 134 7.17 11.23 3.40
N SER A 135 6.20 11.37 2.52
CA SER A 135 6.04 12.49 1.59
C SER A 135 4.56 12.87 1.44
N GLY A 136 4.29 13.90 0.64
CA GLY A 136 3.00 14.06 -0.02
C GLY A 136 2.72 12.90 -0.97
N LEU A 137 1.45 12.68 -1.36
CA LEU A 137 1.09 11.71 -2.39
C LEU A 137 1.65 12.07 -3.77
N ASP A 138 2.06 13.32 -3.98
CA ASP A 138 2.80 13.77 -5.16
C ASP A 138 4.33 13.57 -5.06
N GLY A 139 4.83 13.01 -3.96
CA GLY A 139 6.27 12.85 -3.68
C GLY A 139 6.94 14.09 -3.07
N SER A 140 6.24 15.22 -2.98
CA SER A 140 6.77 16.46 -2.38
C SER A 140 6.95 16.32 -0.87
N ASN A 141 7.68 17.23 -0.22
CA ASN A 141 7.83 17.26 1.24
C ASN A 141 8.42 15.97 1.85
N ARG A 142 9.18 15.21 1.06
CA ARG A 142 9.87 14.00 1.49
C ARG A 142 10.75 14.27 2.70
N ARG A 143 10.64 13.40 3.70
CA ARG A 143 11.52 13.36 4.88
C ARG A 143 11.59 11.96 5.46
N VAL A 144 12.67 11.70 6.19
CA VAL A 144 12.81 10.49 6.99
C VAL A 144 11.88 10.57 8.21
N LEU A 145 11.08 9.53 8.44
CA LEU A 145 10.16 9.41 9.57
C LEU A 145 10.77 8.56 10.70
N VAL A 146 11.41 7.44 10.34
CA VAL A 146 12.07 6.52 11.27
C VAL A 146 13.41 6.06 10.69
N GLU A 147 14.48 6.15 11.47
CA GLU A 147 15.86 5.73 11.10
C GLU A 147 16.63 5.05 12.25
N ARG A 148 15.98 4.82 13.39
CA ARG A 148 16.59 4.23 14.59
C ARG A 148 15.76 3.07 15.08
N ASP A 149 16.41 2.08 15.70
CA ASP A 149 15.77 0.86 16.20
C ASP A 149 14.85 0.25 15.13
N ILE A 150 15.38 0.15 13.91
CA ILE A 150 14.70 -0.36 12.73
C ILE A 150 15.72 -1.16 11.93
N SER A 151 15.32 -2.29 11.35
CA SER A 151 16.24 -3.19 10.67
C SER A 151 15.68 -3.77 9.38
N LEU A 152 14.48 -4.35 9.42
CA LEU A 152 13.86 -5.00 8.27
C LEU A 152 12.36 -4.69 8.25
N PRO A 153 11.98 -3.42 8.06
CA PRO A 153 10.59 -2.99 7.99
C PRO A 153 9.95 -3.56 6.71
N ASN A 154 8.99 -4.47 6.88
CA ASN A 154 8.41 -5.21 5.76
C ASN A 154 7.15 -4.57 5.21
N SER A 155 6.11 -4.43 6.05
CA SER A 155 4.81 -3.91 5.64
C SER A 155 4.39 -2.76 6.55
N LEU A 156 3.66 -1.83 5.96
CA LEU A 156 3.16 -0.62 6.60
C LEU A 156 1.63 -0.61 6.53
N VAL A 157 0.98 -0.10 7.57
CA VAL A 157 -0.46 0.16 7.54
C VAL A 157 -0.76 1.46 8.28
N VAL A 158 -1.72 2.23 7.75
CA VAL A 158 -2.27 3.40 8.47
C VAL A 158 -3.47 2.93 9.28
N ASP A 159 -3.41 3.13 10.60
CA ASP A 159 -4.58 3.05 11.47
C ASP A 159 -5.29 4.40 11.47
N TYR A 160 -6.40 4.47 10.75
CA TYR A 160 -7.20 5.69 10.60
C TYR A 160 -7.89 6.12 11.89
N ASP A 161 -8.19 5.19 12.80
CA ASP A 161 -8.88 5.51 14.06
C ASP A 161 -7.95 6.23 15.04
N THR A 162 -6.68 5.80 15.08
CA THR A 162 -5.67 6.35 15.98
C THR A 162 -4.75 7.36 15.31
N GLN A 163 -4.88 7.57 13.99
CA GLN A 163 -4.05 8.47 13.19
C GLN A 163 -2.55 8.12 13.32
N THR A 164 -2.23 6.82 13.26
CA THR A 164 -0.85 6.32 13.35
C THR A 164 -0.46 5.52 12.12
N LEU A 165 0.79 5.64 11.70
CA LEU A 165 1.45 4.66 10.86
C LEU A 165 1.97 3.52 11.74
N CYS A 166 1.65 2.29 11.39
CA CYS A 166 2.16 1.10 12.05
C CYS A 166 2.95 0.24 11.06
N TRP A 167 3.95 -0.48 11.56
CA TRP A 167 4.79 -1.34 10.73
C TRP A 167 5.18 -2.60 11.48
N ALA A 168 5.46 -3.65 10.70
CA ALA A 168 6.06 -4.87 11.21
C ALA A 168 7.52 -4.94 10.76
N ASP A 169 8.44 -5.06 11.71
CA ASP A 169 9.88 -5.14 11.48
C ASP A 169 10.38 -6.55 11.79
N ALA A 170 10.78 -7.28 10.75
CA ALA A 170 11.25 -8.64 10.87
C ALA A 170 12.67 -8.76 11.44
N GLY A 171 13.44 -7.67 11.43
CA GLY A 171 14.80 -7.62 11.96
C GLY A 171 14.83 -7.27 13.45
N THR A 172 13.90 -6.44 13.93
CA THR A 172 13.76 -6.14 15.37
C THR A 172 12.74 -7.03 16.07
N HIS A 173 11.95 -7.80 15.31
CA HIS A 173 10.86 -8.67 15.81
C HIS A 173 9.77 -7.90 16.55
N LYS A 174 9.40 -6.72 16.03
CA LYS A 174 8.43 -5.82 16.64
C LYS A 174 7.32 -5.44 15.68
N ILE A 175 6.16 -5.16 16.27
CA ILE A 175 5.14 -4.31 15.65
C ILE A 175 5.14 -2.98 16.40
N GLU A 176 5.30 -1.90 15.67
CA GLU A 176 5.37 -0.56 16.24
C GLU A 176 4.41 0.38 15.51
N CYS A 177 4.03 1.45 16.21
CA CYS A 177 3.22 2.53 15.65
C CYS A 177 3.82 3.87 16.00
N ILE A 178 3.65 4.85 15.13
CA ILE A 178 4.00 6.26 15.32
C ILE A 178 2.87 7.13 14.78
N GLY A 179 2.59 8.28 15.38
CA GLY A 179 1.64 9.23 14.81
C GLY A 179 2.04 9.58 13.37
N VAL A 180 1.06 9.80 12.49
CA VAL A 180 1.34 10.11 11.06
C VAL A 180 2.20 11.36 10.86
N GLU A 181 2.23 12.25 11.85
CA GLU A 181 3.11 13.44 11.90
C GLU A 181 4.53 13.14 12.41
N GLY A 182 4.77 11.95 12.97
CA GLY A 182 6.08 11.50 13.46
C GLY A 182 6.31 11.60 14.97
N SER A 183 5.25 11.77 15.77
CA SER A 183 5.32 11.81 17.23
C SER A 183 4.73 10.57 17.89
N GLY A 184 5.15 10.26 19.12
CA GLY A 184 4.49 9.23 19.93
C GLY A 184 4.74 7.80 19.45
N ARG A 185 5.96 7.51 18.99
CA ARG A 185 6.36 6.13 18.66
C ARG A 185 6.17 5.22 19.87
N ARG A 186 5.51 4.09 19.67
CA ARG A 186 5.29 3.05 20.68
C ARG A 186 5.45 1.67 20.06
N THR A 187 5.98 0.75 20.86
CA THR A 187 5.94 -0.68 20.54
C THR A 187 4.59 -1.24 20.94
N VAL A 188 3.92 -1.90 19.99
CA VAL A 188 2.64 -2.58 20.20
C VAL A 188 2.90 -4.01 20.69
N MET A 189 3.82 -4.71 20.03
CA MET A 189 4.17 -6.09 20.32
C MET A 189 5.66 -6.31 20.09
N GLU A 190 6.27 -7.12 20.94
CA GLU A 190 7.59 -7.74 20.73
C GLU A 190 7.42 -9.25 20.47
N GLY A 191 8.41 -9.86 19.83
CA GLY A 191 8.41 -11.29 19.55
C GLY A 191 7.65 -11.68 18.27
N ALA A 192 7.29 -10.71 17.42
CA ALA A 192 6.76 -11.00 16.09
C ALA A 192 7.88 -11.62 15.22
N LEU A 193 7.89 -12.94 15.10
CA LEU A 193 8.91 -13.65 14.33
C LEU A 193 8.57 -13.60 12.83
N TYR A 194 9.53 -13.16 12.03
CA TYR A 194 9.41 -13.09 10.56
C TYR A 194 8.14 -12.41 9.98
N PRO A 195 7.60 -11.34 10.57
CA PRO A 195 6.40 -10.70 10.04
C PRO A 195 6.64 -10.19 8.62
N PHE A 196 5.71 -10.46 7.72
CA PHE A 196 5.77 -10.04 6.32
C PHE A 196 4.72 -8.97 6.03
N GLY A 197 3.45 -9.35 5.92
CA GLY A 197 2.33 -8.44 5.71
C GLY A 197 1.75 -7.96 7.04
N LEU A 198 1.17 -6.76 7.06
CA LEU A 198 0.48 -6.19 8.22
C LEU A 198 -0.78 -5.46 7.76
N THR A 199 -1.92 -5.71 8.41
CA THR A 199 -3.16 -4.94 8.21
C THR A 199 -3.89 -4.75 9.53
N THR A 200 -4.93 -3.91 9.53
CA THR A 200 -5.75 -3.62 10.72
C THR A 200 -7.23 -3.76 10.41
N LEU A 201 -7.99 -4.36 11.33
CA LEU A 201 -9.44 -4.42 11.24
C LEU A 201 -10.05 -4.46 12.64
N GLY A 202 -10.95 -3.50 12.93
CA GLY A 202 -11.57 -3.41 14.24
C GLY A 202 -10.53 -3.09 15.31
N GLN A 203 -10.38 -3.97 16.31
CA GLN A 203 -9.44 -3.77 17.42
C GLN A 203 -8.11 -4.52 17.24
N ASP A 204 -7.92 -5.19 16.11
CA ASP A 204 -6.82 -6.12 15.91
C ASP A 204 -5.95 -5.72 14.73
N PHE A 205 -4.64 -5.90 14.92
CA PHE A 205 -3.71 -6.08 13.83
C PHE A 205 -3.68 -7.54 13.41
N PHE A 206 -3.52 -7.76 12.11
CA PHE A 206 -3.26 -9.06 11.51
C PHE A 206 -1.94 -9.00 10.78
N TYR A 207 -1.04 -9.94 11.06
CA TYR A 207 0.22 -10.05 10.33
C TYR A 207 0.48 -11.48 9.87
N THR A 208 1.25 -11.64 8.80
CA THR A 208 1.64 -12.95 8.27
C THR A 208 3.09 -13.26 8.63
N ASP A 209 3.41 -14.52 8.93
CA ASP A 209 4.78 -14.98 9.22
C ASP A 209 5.30 -16.00 8.19
N TRP A 210 4.79 -15.92 6.95
CA TRP A 210 4.94 -16.91 5.88
C TRP A 210 4.08 -18.17 6.01
N ASN A 211 3.68 -18.57 7.21
CA ASN A 211 2.97 -19.84 7.45
C ASN A 211 1.59 -19.66 8.07
N GLU A 212 1.44 -18.68 8.97
CA GLU A 212 0.23 -18.40 9.72
C GLU A 212 -0.15 -16.92 9.63
N ILE A 213 -1.40 -16.64 10.00
CA ILE A 213 -1.94 -15.29 10.19
C ILE A 213 -2.10 -15.06 11.68
N HIS A 214 -1.29 -14.19 12.24
CA HIS A 214 -1.31 -13.82 13.65
C HIS A 214 -2.32 -12.71 13.90
N VAL A 215 -2.87 -12.65 15.13
CA VAL A 215 -3.88 -11.68 15.53
C VAL A 215 -3.43 -11.01 16.82
N VAL A 216 -3.26 -9.70 16.79
CA VAL A 216 -2.71 -8.93 17.92
C VAL A 216 -3.65 -7.79 18.23
N ASN A 217 -4.11 -7.67 19.47
CA ASN A 217 -4.92 -6.52 19.85
C ASN A 217 -4.07 -5.24 19.77
N ARG A 218 -4.50 -4.26 18.96
CA ARG A 218 -3.69 -3.07 18.65
C ARG A 218 -3.45 -2.15 19.84
N TYR A 219 -4.24 -2.30 20.91
CA TYR A 219 -4.15 -1.49 22.12
C TYR A 219 -3.31 -2.17 23.20
N SER A 220 -3.62 -3.43 23.51
CA SER A 220 -2.95 -4.16 24.59
C SER A 220 -1.68 -4.87 24.16
N GLY A 221 -1.47 -5.10 22.86
CA GLY A 221 -0.36 -5.91 22.35
C GLY A 221 -0.50 -7.41 22.60
N ILE A 222 -1.65 -7.84 23.16
CA ILE A 222 -1.90 -9.25 23.46
C ILE A 222 -2.19 -9.99 22.16
N GLU A 223 -1.40 -11.01 21.89
CA GLU A 223 -1.59 -11.93 20.78
C GLU A 223 -2.65 -12.99 21.13
N SER A 224 -3.58 -13.20 20.21
CA SER A 224 -4.54 -14.30 20.22
C SER A 224 -4.00 -15.48 19.39
N PRO A 225 -4.57 -16.70 19.54
CA PRO A 225 -4.16 -17.83 18.71
C PRO A 225 -4.15 -17.49 17.22
N SER A 226 -3.06 -17.87 16.54
CA SER A 226 -2.88 -17.69 15.11
C SER A 226 -3.94 -18.45 14.31
N ARG A 227 -4.12 -18.05 13.06
CA ARG A 227 -5.05 -18.65 12.11
C ARG A 227 -4.25 -19.30 10.98
N PRO A 228 -4.68 -20.50 10.52
CA PRO A 228 -4.05 -21.14 9.39
C PRO A 228 -4.31 -20.37 8.09
N PRO A 229 -3.49 -20.58 7.05
CA PRO A 229 -3.75 -20.08 5.71
C PRO A 229 -5.13 -20.52 5.20
N PRO A 230 -5.78 -19.71 4.35
CA PRO A 230 -6.96 -20.15 3.62
C PRO A 230 -6.68 -21.43 2.80
N PRO A 231 -7.64 -22.37 2.75
CA PRO A 231 -7.46 -23.59 1.97
C PRO A 231 -7.33 -23.30 0.47
N GLY A 232 -6.51 -24.09 -0.23
CA GLY A 232 -6.30 -23.98 -1.68
C GLY A 232 -5.06 -23.18 -2.10
N GLY A 233 -4.34 -22.57 -1.16
CA GLY A 233 -3.00 -22.01 -1.40
C GLY A 233 -1.91 -23.08 -1.31
N SER A 234 -0.93 -23.03 -2.22
CA SER A 234 0.26 -23.90 -2.21
C SER A 234 1.57 -23.15 -1.89
N GLY A 235 1.47 -21.87 -1.51
CA GLY A 235 2.59 -20.96 -1.30
C GLY A 235 2.70 -20.41 0.12
N ARG A 236 3.67 -19.51 0.32
CA ARG A 236 3.84 -18.78 1.57
C ARG A 236 2.84 -17.62 1.67
N LEU A 237 2.51 -17.24 2.89
CA LEU A 237 1.72 -16.04 3.17
C LEU A 237 2.61 -14.79 3.06
N TYR A 238 2.39 -14.01 2.00
CA TYR A 238 3.01 -12.70 1.80
C TYR A 238 2.13 -11.59 2.39
N GLY A 239 1.70 -10.62 1.59
CA GLY A 239 0.85 -9.50 1.99
C GLY A 239 -0.54 -9.93 2.45
N ILE A 240 -1.16 -9.07 3.26
CA ILE A 240 -2.49 -9.25 3.80
C ILE A 240 -3.21 -7.90 3.76
N ALA A 241 -4.47 -7.91 3.31
CA ALA A 241 -5.34 -6.74 3.32
C ALA A 241 -6.67 -7.09 3.97
N ALA A 242 -7.17 -6.20 4.82
CA ALA A 242 -8.50 -6.33 5.39
C ALA A 242 -9.53 -5.62 4.51
N VAL A 243 -10.69 -6.25 4.31
CA VAL A 243 -11.85 -5.59 3.70
C VAL A 243 -12.68 -4.95 4.82
N PRO A 244 -12.68 -3.63 4.97
CA PRO A 244 -13.46 -2.98 6.02
C PRO A 244 -14.96 -3.02 5.68
N HIS A 245 -15.81 -2.90 6.70
CA HIS A 245 -17.27 -2.81 6.48
C HIS A 245 -17.68 -1.53 5.75
N ALA A 246 -16.96 -0.44 6.02
CA ALA A 246 -17.09 0.84 5.34
C ALA A 246 -15.69 1.45 5.21
N CYS A 247 -15.45 2.20 4.13
CA CYS A 247 -14.22 2.96 4.00
C CYS A 247 -14.04 3.94 5.16
N PRO A 248 -12.80 4.22 5.58
CA PRO A 248 -12.52 5.32 6.49
C PRO A 248 -13.16 6.62 5.98
N PRO A 249 -13.87 7.39 6.83
CA PRO A 249 -14.63 8.58 6.41
C PRO A 249 -13.69 9.78 6.23
N VAL A 250 -12.80 9.69 5.24
CA VAL A 250 -11.84 10.72 4.88
C VAL A 250 -12.14 11.25 3.48
N SER A 251 -11.84 12.53 3.24
CA SER A 251 -11.93 13.18 1.94
C SER A 251 -10.61 13.87 1.63
N ASN A 252 -10.34 14.14 0.35
CA ASN A 252 -9.18 14.89 -0.07
C ASN A 252 -9.53 15.84 -1.23
N VAL A 253 -8.60 16.72 -1.56
CA VAL A 253 -8.74 17.76 -2.60
C VAL A 253 -8.86 17.22 -4.04
N CYS A 254 -8.66 15.93 -4.25
CA CYS A 254 -8.79 15.27 -5.54
C CYS A 254 -10.11 14.50 -5.71
N GLY A 255 -10.85 14.24 -4.62
CA GLY A 255 -12.09 13.46 -4.66
C GLY A 255 -13.21 14.13 -5.47
N ASP A 256 -13.30 15.45 -5.41
CA ASP A 256 -14.31 16.21 -6.17
C ASP A 256 -13.73 16.73 -7.48
N SER A 257 -14.36 16.35 -8.60
CA SER A 257 -14.00 16.80 -9.96
C SER A 257 -12.50 16.68 -10.27
N ARG A 258 -11.81 15.66 -9.74
CA ARG A 258 -10.36 15.44 -9.88
C ARG A 258 -9.52 16.62 -9.41
N GLY A 259 -10.01 17.40 -8.45
CA GLY A 259 -9.40 18.66 -8.05
C GLY A 259 -9.26 19.65 -9.22
N GLY A 260 -10.10 19.58 -10.25
CA GLY A 260 -9.94 20.41 -11.45
C GLY A 260 -8.66 20.11 -12.26
N CYS A 261 -7.98 18.98 -12.02
CA CYS A 261 -6.87 18.55 -12.87
C CYS A 261 -7.40 18.03 -14.22
N PRO A 262 -6.74 18.38 -15.36
CA PRO A 262 -7.10 17.86 -16.67
C PRO A 262 -7.03 16.33 -16.72
N THR A 263 -7.81 15.71 -17.61
CA THR A 263 -7.82 14.23 -17.83
C THR A 263 -6.48 13.69 -18.35
N THR A 264 -5.60 14.57 -18.80
CA THR A 264 -4.21 14.25 -19.16
C THR A 264 -3.31 14.03 -17.95
N HIS A 265 -3.65 14.60 -16.78
CA HIS A 265 -2.86 14.55 -15.54
C HIS A 265 -3.41 13.56 -14.52
N LEU A 266 -2.56 13.17 -13.58
CA LEU A 266 -2.91 12.61 -12.28
C LEU A 266 -3.25 13.75 -11.31
N CYS A 267 -4.22 13.56 -10.41
CA CYS A 267 -4.43 14.47 -9.28
C CYS A 267 -3.84 13.83 -8.03
N LEU A 268 -2.84 14.49 -7.42
CA LEU A 268 -2.07 13.96 -6.30
C LEU A 268 -2.08 14.97 -5.14
N PRO A 269 -2.67 14.65 -3.96
CA PRO A 269 -2.59 15.54 -2.80
C PRO A 269 -1.14 15.78 -2.31
N ASN A 270 -0.79 17.02 -1.96
CA ASN A 270 0.62 17.40 -1.67
C ASN A 270 1.02 17.30 -0.19
N GLY A 271 0.17 16.74 0.67
CA GLY A 271 0.41 16.63 2.11
C GLY A 271 0.27 17.94 2.91
N ARG A 272 -0.06 19.06 2.25
CA ARG A 272 -0.23 20.39 2.88
C ARG A 272 -1.62 21.00 2.67
N GLY A 273 -2.59 20.16 2.32
CA GLY A 273 -3.96 20.58 2.01
C GLY A 273 -4.17 21.08 0.58
N GLY A 274 -3.14 21.02 -0.27
CA GLY A 274 -3.22 21.30 -1.70
C GLY A 274 -3.01 20.05 -2.56
N ARG A 275 -2.81 20.24 -3.85
CA ARG A 275 -2.63 19.14 -4.82
C ARG A 275 -1.69 19.52 -5.95
N THR A 276 -1.19 18.48 -6.60
CA THR A 276 -0.39 18.57 -7.81
C THR A 276 -1.14 17.87 -8.94
N CYS A 277 -1.42 18.59 -10.01
CA CYS A 277 -1.83 18.00 -11.29
C CYS A 277 -0.57 17.54 -12.00
N ALA A 278 -0.27 16.25 -11.93
CA ALA A 278 0.99 15.67 -12.33
C ALA A 278 0.91 14.97 -13.69
N CYS A 279 1.86 15.26 -14.56
CA CYS A 279 2.03 14.64 -15.86
C CYS A 279 2.52 13.20 -15.73
N PRO A 280 1.92 12.26 -16.48
CA PRO A 280 2.42 10.90 -16.56
C PRO A 280 3.84 10.89 -17.18
N THR A 281 4.77 10.14 -16.60
CA THR A 281 6.07 9.86 -17.23
C THR A 281 5.96 8.81 -18.33
N HIS A 282 4.94 7.95 -18.26
CA HIS A 282 4.65 6.94 -19.27
C HIS A 282 3.19 7.08 -19.73
N PRO A 283 2.91 7.82 -20.82
CA PRO A 283 1.59 7.86 -21.40
C PRO A 283 1.26 6.50 -22.05
N PRO A 284 0.03 5.98 -21.90
CA PRO A 284 -0.41 4.82 -22.67
C PRO A 284 -0.56 5.26 -24.13
N THR A 285 0.49 4.99 -24.92
CA THR A 285 0.55 5.09 -26.39
C THR A 285 0.09 6.41 -27.02
N GLY A 286 1.05 7.27 -27.37
CA GLY A 286 0.95 8.09 -28.59
C GLY A 286 0.64 9.59 -28.46
N ASP A 287 0.22 10.09 -27.29
CA ASP A 287 0.00 11.54 -27.13
C ASP A 287 1.24 12.24 -26.57
N ASP A 288 1.99 12.84 -27.49
CA ASP A 288 3.09 13.79 -27.25
C ASP A 288 2.51 15.18 -26.91
N ASP A 289 1.51 15.20 -26.03
CA ASP A 289 0.85 16.44 -25.60
C ASP A 289 1.77 17.11 -24.57
N GLN A 290 2.04 18.42 -24.75
CA GLN A 290 2.90 19.22 -23.87
C GLN A 290 2.30 19.31 -22.46
N CYS A 291 2.49 18.25 -21.69
CA CYS A 291 2.01 18.16 -20.33
C CYS A 291 3.00 18.85 -19.39
N VAL A 292 2.51 19.79 -18.58
CA VAL A 292 3.29 20.47 -17.53
C VAL A 292 2.62 20.21 -16.17
N ASP A 293 3.42 19.97 -15.13
CA ASP A 293 2.92 19.80 -13.77
C ASP A 293 2.39 21.14 -13.21
N TYR A 294 1.28 21.11 -12.46
CA TYR A 294 0.70 22.29 -11.81
C TYR A 294 0.49 22.05 -10.31
N ASN A 295 1.00 22.95 -9.47
CA ASN A 295 0.84 22.91 -8.02
C ASN A 295 -0.22 23.92 -7.57
N TYR A 296 -1.20 23.47 -6.77
CA TYR A 296 -2.30 24.27 -6.23
C TYR A 296 -2.40 24.15 -4.72
#